data_AF-B5VYP0-F1
#
_entry.id   AF-B5VYP0-F1
#
_cell.length_a   1.000
_cell.length_b   1.000
_cell.length_c   1.000
_cell.angle_alpha   90.00
_cell.angle_beta   90.00
_cell.angle_gamma   90.00
#
_symmetry.space_group_name_H-M   'P 1'
#
loop_
_entity.id
_entity.type
_entity.pdbx_description
1 polymer ?
#
loop_
_entity_poly.entity_id
_entity_poly.type
_entity_poly.pdbx_seq_one_letter_code
_entity_poly.pdbx_strand_id
1 'polypeptide(L)'
;MLSLIMTGGWLGVSLYLLRTKETELWGDLLFGFSWTWLTGSIYWGWLRWEPLLHLPVESIGVPFAVWCLWRGWGKVGNWFYLGSLFGTAVTDGYFYIAGLIPSWRQLMQVDPSMAMPIFQNAIALAGTPWGISWAVVLAMTLFGVGVFPLQSPEPQWWVFGGAVLSTILVDSLFLVAACFA
;
A
#
# COMPACT_ATOMS: atom_id res chain seq x y z
N MET A 1 13.60 -4.07 -12.13
CA MET A 1 13.35 -5.01 -13.25
C MET A 1 12.90 -6.40 -12.78
N LEU A 2 13.58 -7.04 -11.82
CA LEU A 2 13.14 -8.34 -11.29
C LEU A 2 11.70 -8.30 -10.73
N SER A 3 11.38 -7.30 -9.91
CA SER A 3 10.02 -7.10 -9.37
C SER A 3 8.95 -7.00 -10.47
N LEU A 4 9.25 -6.24 -11.54
CA LEU A 4 8.34 -6.13 -12.69
C LEU A 4 8.12 -7.48 -13.38
N ILE A 5 9.18 -8.27 -13.60
CA ILE A 5 9.08 -9.63 -14.18
C ILE A 5 8.25 -10.54 -13.27
N MET A 6 8.44 -10.45 -11.94
CA MET A 6 7.66 -11.22 -10.97
C MET A 6 6.16 -10.93 -11.06
N THR A 7 5.74 -9.74 -11.50
CA THR A 7 4.33 -9.45 -11.79
C THR A 7 3.72 -10.49 -12.74
N GLY A 8 4.43 -10.84 -13.81
CA GLY A 8 3.97 -11.86 -14.77
C GLY A 8 3.88 -13.24 -14.11
N GLY A 9 4.80 -13.55 -13.20
CA GLY A 9 4.76 -14.77 -12.38
C GLY A 9 3.54 -14.82 -11.46
N TRP A 10 3.28 -13.74 -10.71
CA TRP A 10 2.11 -13.64 -9.83
C TRP A 10 0.80 -13.75 -10.60
N LEU A 11 0.69 -13.04 -11.74
CA LEU A 11 -0.46 -13.11 -12.60
C LEU A 11 -0.64 -14.52 -13.20
N GLY A 12 0.45 -15.17 -13.63
CA GLY A 12 0.41 -16.53 -14.15
C GLY A 12 -0.08 -17.55 -13.11
N VAL A 13 0.42 -17.46 -11.88
CA VAL A 13 -0.04 -18.31 -10.76
C VAL A 13 -1.50 -18.00 -10.42
N SER A 14 -1.89 -16.72 -10.39
CA SER A 14 -3.27 -16.31 -10.17
C SER A 14 -4.22 -16.95 -11.20
N LEU A 15 -3.92 -16.83 -12.49
CA LEU A 15 -4.71 -17.41 -13.58
C LEU A 15 -4.74 -18.94 -13.54
N TYR A 16 -3.70 -19.58 -13.02
CA TYR A 16 -3.67 -21.02 -12.80
C TYR A 16 -4.63 -21.44 -11.67
N LEU A 17 -4.59 -20.75 -10.52
CA LEU A 17 -5.47 -21.01 -9.37
C LEU A 17 -6.95 -20.68 -9.68
N LEU A 18 -7.21 -19.72 -10.55
CA LEU A 18 -8.59 -19.41 -10.98
C LEU A 18 -9.26 -20.55 -11.77
N ARG A 19 -8.54 -21.62 -12.16
CA ARG A 19 -9.09 -22.72 -12.96
C ARG A 19 -9.92 -23.72 -12.15
N THR A 20 -9.74 -23.80 -10.83
CA THR A 20 -10.47 -24.76 -9.99
C THR A 20 -11.23 -24.05 -8.87
N LYS A 21 -12.38 -24.61 -8.48
CA LYS A 21 -13.25 -23.99 -7.47
C LYS A 21 -12.62 -23.97 -6.07
N GLU A 22 -11.76 -24.93 -5.78
CA GLU A 22 -11.05 -25.04 -4.51
C GLU A 22 -10.00 -23.94 -4.33
N THR A 23 -9.44 -23.42 -5.43
CA THR A 23 -8.36 -22.42 -5.41
C THR A 23 -8.76 -21.06 -5.95
N GLU A 24 -10.00 -20.91 -6.44
CA GLU A 24 -10.55 -19.69 -7.04
C GLU A 24 -10.37 -18.47 -6.13
N LEU A 25 -10.61 -18.61 -4.82
CA LEU A 25 -10.45 -17.52 -3.86
C LEU A 25 -9.01 -16.99 -3.79
N TRP A 26 -8.02 -17.89 -3.77
CA TRP A 26 -6.61 -17.54 -3.74
C TRP A 26 -6.13 -16.98 -5.07
N GLY A 27 -6.64 -17.53 -6.18
CA GLY A 27 -6.39 -17.00 -7.52
C GLY A 27 -6.90 -15.57 -7.66
N ASP A 28 -8.11 -15.29 -7.16
CA ASP A 28 -8.71 -13.95 -7.15
C ASP A 28 -7.90 -12.99 -6.26
N LEU A 29 -7.58 -13.37 -5.02
CA LEU A 29 -6.72 -12.55 -4.14
C LEU A 29 -5.38 -12.22 -4.81
N LEU A 30 -4.71 -13.22 -5.38
CA LEU A 30 -3.42 -13.04 -6.04
C LEU A 30 -3.51 -12.19 -7.32
N PHE A 31 -4.67 -12.21 -7.99
CA PHE A 31 -4.95 -11.33 -9.12
C PHE A 31 -4.92 -9.86 -8.68
N GLY A 32 -5.64 -9.53 -7.60
CA GLY A 32 -5.62 -8.20 -6.99
C GLY A 32 -4.24 -7.77 -6.54
N PHE A 33 -3.53 -8.67 -5.84
CA PHE A 33 -2.15 -8.45 -5.42
C PHE A 33 -1.22 -8.15 -6.60
N SER A 34 -1.41 -8.82 -7.74
CA SER A 34 -0.60 -8.59 -8.94
C SER A 34 -0.73 -7.14 -9.44
N TRP A 35 -1.89 -6.50 -9.27
CA TRP A 35 -2.04 -5.08 -9.60
C TRP A 35 -1.26 -4.17 -8.67
N THR A 36 -1.40 -4.35 -7.36
CA THR A 36 -0.61 -3.61 -6.37
C THR A 36 0.89 -3.81 -6.62
N TRP A 37 1.31 -5.04 -6.90
CA TRP A 37 2.70 -5.38 -7.17
C TRP A 37 3.22 -4.74 -8.46
N LEU A 38 2.41 -4.72 -9.52
CA LEU A 38 2.75 -4.07 -10.79
C LEU A 38 3.01 -2.59 -10.58
N THR A 39 2.05 -1.87 -10.00
CA THR A 39 2.15 -0.43 -9.81
C THR A 39 3.25 -0.06 -8.83
N GLY A 40 3.39 -0.83 -7.74
CA GLY A 40 4.51 -0.70 -6.82
C GLY A 40 5.85 -0.95 -7.50
N SER A 41 5.95 -1.96 -8.37
CA SER A 41 7.17 -2.23 -9.14
C SER A 41 7.53 -1.09 -10.08
N ILE A 42 6.53 -0.47 -10.72
CA ILE A 42 6.72 0.70 -11.59
C ILE A 42 7.20 1.90 -10.77
N TYR A 43 6.51 2.22 -9.67
CA TYR A 43 6.86 3.35 -8.84
C TYR A 43 8.24 3.19 -8.19
N TRP A 44 8.45 2.11 -7.44
CA TRP A 44 9.71 1.88 -6.72
C TRP A 44 10.89 1.60 -7.66
N GLY A 45 10.63 1.05 -8.85
CA GLY A 45 11.67 0.79 -9.84
C GLY A 45 12.13 2.02 -10.62
N TRP A 46 11.22 2.95 -10.91
CA TRP A 46 11.47 4.04 -11.87
C TRP A 46 10.98 5.42 -11.46
N LEU A 47 10.16 5.60 -10.43
CA LEU A 47 9.57 6.92 -10.13
C LEU A 47 9.72 7.33 -8.66
N ARG A 48 10.38 6.49 -7.85
CA ARG A 48 10.57 6.69 -6.39
C ARG A 48 11.18 8.02 -5.97
N TRP A 49 11.86 8.72 -6.88
CA TRP A 49 12.47 10.02 -6.61
C TRP A 49 11.45 11.15 -6.44
N GLU A 50 10.23 10.98 -6.95
CA GLU A 50 9.15 11.96 -6.81
C GLU A 50 7.98 11.35 -6.03
N PRO A 51 7.89 11.60 -4.71
CA PRO A 51 6.87 11.01 -3.83
C PRO A 51 5.44 11.32 -4.27
N LEU A 52 5.21 12.47 -4.89
CA LEU A 52 3.87 12.86 -5.34
C LEU A 52 3.35 12.00 -6.51
N LEU A 53 4.21 11.23 -7.17
CA LEU A 53 3.82 10.26 -8.19
C LEU A 53 3.41 8.90 -7.61
N HIS A 54 3.63 8.64 -6.32
CA HIS A 54 3.32 7.35 -5.70
C HIS A 54 1.84 6.99 -5.86
N LEU A 55 0.94 7.77 -5.25
CA LEU A 55 -0.49 7.54 -5.33
C LEU A 55 -1.04 7.54 -6.78
N PRO A 56 -0.68 8.48 -7.68
CA PRO A 56 -1.11 8.41 -9.08
C PRO A 56 -0.72 7.11 -9.79
N VAL A 57 0.50 6.61 -9.57
CA VAL A 57 0.98 5.36 -10.20
C VAL A 57 0.25 4.15 -9.60
N GLU A 58 0.08 4.10 -8.28
CA GLU A 58 -0.72 3.05 -7.64
C GLU A 58 -2.18 3.05 -8.08
N SER A 59 -2.72 4.21 -8.47
CA SER A 59 -4.10 4.36 -8.94
C SER A 59 -4.33 3.91 -10.39
N ILE A 60 -3.29 3.56 -11.15
CA ILE A 60 -3.43 3.13 -12.56
C ILE A 60 -4.36 1.90 -12.70
N GLY A 61 -4.40 1.02 -11.70
CA GLY A 61 -5.28 -0.15 -11.67
C GLY A 61 -6.75 0.14 -11.37
N VAL A 62 -7.10 1.33 -10.87
CA VAL A 62 -8.47 1.66 -10.41
C VAL A 62 -9.52 1.50 -11.51
N PRO A 63 -9.35 2.04 -12.74
CA PRO A 63 -10.36 1.88 -13.79
C PRO A 63 -10.65 0.41 -14.10
N PHE A 64 -9.60 -0.43 -14.06
CA PHE A 64 -9.73 -1.87 -14.29
C PHE A 64 -10.43 -2.56 -13.12
N ALA A 65 -10.05 -2.24 -11.88
CA ALA A 65 -10.70 -2.80 -10.69
C ALA A 65 -12.19 -2.45 -10.63
N VAL A 66 -12.54 -1.20 -10.91
CA VAL A 66 -13.94 -0.75 -10.99
C VAL A 66 -14.71 -1.50 -12.07
N TRP A 67 -14.11 -1.66 -13.26
CA TRP A 67 -14.73 -2.42 -14.35
C TRP A 67 -14.97 -3.88 -13.97
N CYS A 68 -13.98 -4.56 -13.36
CA CYS A 68 -14.14 -5.93 -12.88
C CYS A 68 -15.23 -6.07 -11.83
N LEU A 69 -15.26 -5.17 -10.84
CA LEU A 69 -16.29 -5.14 -9.80
C LEU A 69 -17.68 -4.91 -10.39
N TRP A 70 -17.82 -4.02 -11.36
CA TRP A 70 -19.08 -3.79 -12.08
C TRP A 70 -19.56 -5.03 -12.83
N ARG A 71 -18.63 -5.82 -13.38
CA ARG A 71 -18.92 -7.12 -14.01
C ARG A 71 -19.12 -8.27 -13.01
N GLY A 72 -18.97 -8.00 -11.72
CA GLY A 72 -19.06 -9.00 -10.65
C GLY A 72 -17.91 -10.01 -10.63
N TRP A 73 -16.79 -9.70 -11.29
CA TRP A 73 -15.65 -10.60 -11.43
C TRP A 73 -14.48 -10.17 -10.54
N GLY A 74 -13.75 -11.15 -10.00
CA GLY A 74 -12.55 -10.90 -9.21
C GLY A 74 -12.80 -10.05 -7.96
N LYS A 75 -13.93 -10.26 -7.27
CA LYS A 75 -14.33 -9.35 -6.18
C LYS A 75 -13.29 -9.31 -5.07
N VAL A 76 -12.71 -10.45 -4.71
CA VAL A 76 -11.80 -10.54 -3.57
C VAL A 76 -10.49 -9.82 -3.88
N GLY A 77 -9.90 -10.04 -5.05
CA GLY A 77 -8.69 -9.37 -5.48
C GLY A 77 -8.88 -7.87 -5.70
N ASN A 78 -9.97 -7.45 -6.33
CA ASN A 78 -10.17 -6.02 -6.57
C ASN A 78 -10.43 -5.26 -5.26
N TRP A 79 -11.12 -5.86 -4.28
CA TRP A 79 -11.25 -5.27 -2.95
C TRP A 79 -9.93 -5.28 -2.15
N PHE A 80 -9.07 -6.29 -2.33
CA PHE A 80 -7.69 -6.25 -1.81
C PHE A 80 -6.94 -5.03 -2.33
N TYR A 81 -6.91 -4.87 -3.66
CA TYR A 81 -6.22 -3.78 -4.34
C TYR A 81 -6.73 -2.42 -3.86
N LEU A 82 -8.05 -2.23 -3.77
CA LEU A 82 -8.65 -0.98 -3.28
C LEU A 82 -8.33 -0.71 -1.80
N GLY A 83 -8.28 -1.75 -0.96
CA GLY A 83 -7.90 -1.61 0.45
C GLY A 83 -6.44 -1.21 0.60
N SER A 84 -5.56 -1.83 -0.19
CA SER A 84 -4.14 -1.45 -0.24
C SER A 84 -3.95 -0.01 -0.72
N LEU A 85 -4.64 0.39 -1.80
CA LEU A 85 -4.57 1.74 -2.34
C LEU A 85 -5.09 2.79 -1.35
N PHE A 86 -6.16 2.47 -0.61
CA PHE A 86 -6.67 3.33 0.46
C PHE A 86 -5.62 3.53 1.56
N GLY A 87 -4.99 2.43 1.99
CA GLY A 87 -3.87 2.47 2.92
C GLY A 87 -2.75 3.39 2.43
N THR A 88 -2.29 3.21 1.19
CA THR A 88 -1.29 4.08 0.56
C THR A 88 -1.73 5.53 0.55
N ALA A 89 -2.97 5.84 0.15
CA ALA A 89 -3.46 7.21 0.09
C ALA A 89 -3.45 7.91 1.46
N VAL A 90 -3.78 7.18 2.52
CA VAL A 90 -3.76 7.69 3.90
C VAL A 90 -2.33 7.93 4.36
N THR A 91 -1.41 6.99 4.13
CA THR A 91 0.00 7.13 4.53
C THR A 91 0.71 8.22 3.70
N ASP A 92 0.48 8.30 2.39
CA ASP A 92 0.99 9.41 1.55
C ASP A 92 0.43 10.76 2.02
N GLY A 93 -0.85 10.79 2.41
CA GLY A 93 -1.48 11.96 3.02
C GLY A 93 -0.77 12.39 4.30
N TYR A 94 -0.38 11.45 5.17
CA TYR A 94 0.43 11.74 6.34
C TYR A 94 1.76 12.40 5.95
N PHE A 95 2.49 11.81 5.00
CA PHE A 95 3.78 12.33 4.56
C PHE A 95 3.68 13.75 4.00
N TYR A 96 2.59 14.04 3.27
CA TYR A 96 2.32 15.38 2.78
C TYR A 96 2.04 16.36 3.92
N ILE A 97 1.10 16.04 4.83
CA ILE A 97 0.65 16.94 5.90
C ILE A 97 1.73 17.16 6.97
N ALA A 98 2.51 16.14 7.30
CA ALA A 98 3.60 16.21 8.27
C ALA A 98 4.89 16.81 7.68
N GLY A 99 4.89 17.18 6.39
CA GLY A 99 6.03 17.81 5.74
C GLY A 99 7.22 16.86 5.50
N LEU A 100 6.96 15.55 5.35
CA LEU A 100 7.99 14.52 5.17
C LEU A 100 8.42 14.33 3.70
N ILE A 101 7.67 14.88 2.74
CA ILE A 101 7.98 14.79 1.30
C ILE A 101 9.41 15.27 0.95
N PRO A 102 9.93 16.39 1.49
CA PRO A 102 11.32 16.80 1.25
C PRO A 102 12.33 15.77 1.78
N SER A 103 12.11 15.20 2.96
CA SER A 103 12.97 14.16 3.53
C SER A 103 12.96 12.90 2.67
N TRP A 104 11.80 12.49 2.14
CA TRP A 104 11.72 11.39 1.17
C TRP A 104 12.55 11.69 -0.07
N ARG A 105 12.36 12.85 -0.71
CA ARG A 105 13.12 13.22 -1.92
C ARG A 105 14.64 13.17 -1.69
N GLN A 106 15.11 13.67 -0.54
CA GLN A 106 16.52 13.60 -0.17
C GLN A 106 17.00 12.16 0.02
N LEU A 107 16.21 11.34 0.73
CA LEU A 107 16.55 9.94 1.00
C LEU A 107 16.78 9.13 -0.29
N MET A 108 16.05 9.45 -1.35
CA MET A 108 16.15 8.75 -2.64
C MET A 108 17.37 9.17 -3.48
N GLN A 109 18.06 10.23 -3.10
CA GLN A 109 19.18 10.81 -3.84
C GLN A 109 20.54 10.59 -3.16
N VAL A 110 20.55 10.36 -1.85
CA VAL A 110 21.80 10.19 -1.09
C VAL A 110 22.27 8.73 -1.10
N ASP A 111 23.59 8.55 -0.89
CA ASP A 111 24.14 7.25 -0.58
C ASP A 111 23.52 6.70 0.72
N PRO A 112 23.28 5.37 0.83
CA PRO A 112 22.70 4.77 2.02
C PRO A 112 23.45 5.07 3.33
N SER A 113 24.76 5.30 3.26
CA SER A 113 25.59 5.71 4.41
C SER A 113 25.21 7.09 4.97
N MET A 114 24.56 7.93 4.17
CA MET A 114 24.11 9.28 4.49
C MET A 114 22.60 9.36 4.76
N ALA A 115 21.91 8.21 4.81
CA ALA A 115 20.47 8.16 5.05
C ALA A 115 20.10 8.50 6.51
N MET A 116 20.99 8.21 7.47
CA MET A 116 20.69 8.34 8.90
C MET A 116 20.29 9.77 9.33
N PRO A 117 21.01 10.84 8.96
CA PRO A 117 20.59 12.20 9.31
C PRO A 117 19.23 12.60 8.72
N ILE A 118 18.88 12.07 7.55
CA ILE A 118 17.58 12.34 6.91
C ILE A 118 16.46 11.66 7.69
N PHE A 119 16.66 10.41 8.12
CA PHE A 119 15.71 9.72 8.99
C PHE A 119 15.52 10.43 10.33
N GLN A 120 16.61 10.89 10.97
CA GLN A 120 16.52 11.64 12.22
C GLN A 120 15.71 12.93 12.06
N ASN A 121 15.90 13.65 10.96
CA ASN A 121 15.09 14.85 10.66
C ASN A 121 13.61 14.50 10.41
N ALA A 122 13.33 13.44 9.65
CA ALA A 122 11.98 12.96 9.42
C ALA A 122 11.27 12.54 10.73
N ILE A 123 11.98 11.84 11.63
CA ILE A 123 11.48 11.48 12.95
C ILE A 123 11.22 12.73 13.79
N ALA A 124 12.09 13.74 13.73
CA ALA A 124 11.88 15.00 14.44
C ALA A 124 10.61 15.72 13.97
N LEU A 125 10.33 15.75 12.66
CA LEU A 125 9.09 16.30 12.10
C LEU A 125 7.86 15.48 12.55
N ALA A 126 7.94 14.15 12.47
CA ALA A 126 6.88 13.25 12.92
C ALA A 126 6.61 13.35 14.42
N GLY A 127 7.65 13.62 15.22
CA GLY A 127 7.57 13.79 16.67
C GLY A 127 7.06 15.16 17.14
N THR A 128 6.83 16.11 16.22
CA THR A 128 6.16 17.37 16.57
C THR A 128 4.72 17.12 17.02
N PRO A 129 4.11 18.00 17.84
CA PRO A 129 2.69 17.88 18.19
C PRO A 129 1.78 17.81 16.95
N TRP A 130 2.15 18.50 15.86
CA TRP A 130 1.44 18.43 14.59
C TRP A 130 1.54 17.05 13.92
N GLY A 131 2.76 16.52 13.80
CA GLY A 131 3.02 15.18 13.25
C GLY A 131 2.28 14.10 14.04
N ILE A 132 2.42 14.09 15.37
CA ILE A 132 1.74 13.14 16.25
C ILE A 132 0.22 13.24 16.12
N SER A 133 -0.34 14.46 16.08
CA SER A 133 -1.79 14.65 15.96
C SER A 133 -2.35 14.01 14.68
N TRP A 134 -1.68 14.25 13.55
CA TRP A 134 -2.08 13.64 12.28
C TRP A 134 -1.81 12.15 12.22
N ALA A 135 -0.70 11.67 12.79
CA ALA A 135 -0.44 10.24 12.89
C ALA A 135 -1.57 9.52 13.65
N VAL A 136 -2.04 10.08 14.77
CA VAL A 136 -3.18 9.53 15.53
C VAL A 136 -4.47 9.56 14.71
N VAL A 137 -4.80 10.68 14.07
CA VAL A 137 -6.02 10.80 13.23
C VAL A 137 -6.02 9.76 12.12
N LEU A 138 -4.91 9.58 11.43
CA LEU A 138 -4.79 8.66 10.30
C LEU A 138 -4.74 7.20 10.76
N ALA A 139 -4.05 6.90 11.86
CA ALA A 139 -4.09 5.57 12.48
C ALA A 139 -5.51 5.18 12.91
N MET A 140 -6.28 6.10 13.51
CA MET A 140 -7.69 5.87 13.86
C MET A 140 -8.56 5.69 12.62
N THR A 141 -8.26 6.42 11.54
CA THR A 141 -8.95 6.28 10.25
C THR A 141 -8.71 4.89 9.65
N LEU A 142 -7.45 4.46 9.54
CA LEU A 142 -7.08 3.13 9.06
C LEU A 142 -7.67 2.04 9.95
N PHE A 143 -7.65 2.21 11.27
CA PHE A 143 -8.20 1.23 12.19
C PHE A 143 -9.72 1.10 12.03
N GLY A 144 -10.45 2.23 11.98
CA GLY A 144 -11.89 2.23 11.78
C GLY A 144 -12.30 1.64 10.43
N VAL A 145 -11.67 2.10 9.34
CA VAL A 145 -11.94 1.61 7.97
C VAL A 145 -11.47 0.17 7.78
N GLY A 146 -10.45 -0.28 8.51
CA GLY A 146 -9.93 -1.65 8.46
C GLY A 146 -10.77 -2.64 9.26
N VAL A 147 -11.27 -2.25 10.44
CA VAL A 147 -12.06 -3.13 11.33
C VAL A 147 -13.53 -3.21 10.90
N PHE A 148 -14.14 -2.11 10.48
CA PHE A 148 -15.56 -2.08 10.13
C PHE A 148 -15.98 -3.14 9.08
N PRO A 149 -15.24 -3.33 7.97
CA PRO A 149 -15.53 -4.34 6.95
C PRO A 149 -15.49 -5.79 7.46
N LEU A 150 -14.75 -6.07 8.55
CA LEU A 150 -14.63 -7.41 9.13
C LEU A 150 -15.95 -7.92 9.74
N GLN A 151 -16.92 -7.05 9.95
CA GLN A 151 -18.26 -7.41 10.41
C GLN A 151 -19.12 -8.06 9.32
N SER A 152 -18.73 -7.92 8.05
CA SER A 152 -19.48 -8.47 6.92
C SER A 152 -19.28 -9.98 6.80
N PRO A 153 -20.29 -10.77 6.38
CA PRO A 153 -20.10 -12.18 6.08
C PRO A 153 -19.37 -12.44 4.75
N GLU A 154 -19.21 -11.42 3.88
CA GLU A 154 -18.64 -11.63 2.55
C GLU A 154 -17.10 -11.48 2.53
N PRO A 155 -16.35 -12.45 1.96
CA PRO A 155 -14.88 -12.48 2.05
C PRO A 155 -14.15 -11.25 1.50
N GLN A 156 -14.69 -10.59 0.48
CA GLN A 156 -14.04 -9.43 -0.12
C GLN A 156 -13.90 -8.25 0.86
N TRP A 157 -14.83 -8.11 1.82
CA TRP A 157 -14.74 -7.08 2.85
C TRP A 157 -13.66 -7.39 3.87
N TRP A 158 -13.46 -8.68 4.19
CA TRP A 158 -12.37 -9.12 5.06
C TRP A 158 -11.02 -8.81 4.45
N VAL A 159 -10.89 -9.05 3.15
CA VAL A 159 -9.66 -8.81 2.41
C VAL A 159 -9.38 -7.31 2.27
N PHE A 160 -10.40 -6.49 2.00
CA PHE A 160 -10.25 -5.03 2.03
C PHE A 160 -9.80 -4.55 3.42
N GLY A 161 -10.51 -4.95 4.48
CA GLY A 161 -10.18 -4.55 5.84
C GLY A 161 -8.80 -5.02 6.28
N GLY A 162 -8.44 -6.27 5.96
CA GLY A 162 -7.13 -6.83 6.20
C GLY A 162 -6.01 -6.09 5.47
N ALA A 163 -6.21 -5.67 4.21
CA ALA A 163 -5.25 -4.85 3.48
C ALA A 163 -5.05 -3.49 4.16
N VAL A 164 -6.12 -2.81 4.58
CA VAL A 164 -6.03 -1.53 5.31
C VAL A 164 -5.33 -1.68 6.66
N LEU A 165 -5.65 -2.73 7.43
CA LEU A 165 -4.99 -3.00 8.71
C LEU A 165 -3.52 -3.38 8.54
N SER A 166 -3.17 -4.04 7.43
CA SER A 166 -1.78 -4.36 7.13
C SER A 166 -0.92 -3.11 6.92
N THR A 167 -1.50 -2.00 6.46
CA THR A 167 -0.81 -0.71 6.39
C THR A 167 -0.35 -0.24 7.77
N ILE A 168 -1.22 -0.34 8.79
CA ILE A 168 -0.85 0.00 10.18
C ILE A 168 0.30 -0.89 10.66
N LEU A 169 0.23 -2.19 10.39
CA LEU A 169 1.26 -3.15 10.79
C LEU A 169 2.61 -2.80 10.14
N VAL A 170 2.62 -2.57 8.82
CA VAL A 170 3.82 -2.25 8.07
C VAL A 170 4.40 -0.90 8.49
N ASP A 171 3.57 0.13 8.66
CA ASP A 171 4.01 1.45 9.12
C ASP A 171 4.58 1.40 10.55
N SER A 172 3.98 0.58 11.43
CA SER A 172 4.51 0.35 12.77
C SER A 172 5.87 -0.35 12.75
N LEU A 173 6.07 -1.32 11.84
CA LEU A 173 7.36 -1.97 11.64
C LEU A 173 8.42 -0.97 11.15
N PHE A 174 8.06 -0.06 10.24
CA PHE A 174 8.96 1.01 9.80
C PHE A 174 9.29 1.98 10.92
N LEU A 175 8.32 2.38 11.74
CA LEU A 175 8.55 3.24 12.90
C LEU A 175 9.49 2.57 13.90
N VAL A 176 9.24 1.29 14.22
CA VAL A 176 10.12 0.49 15.10
C VAL A 176 11.52 0.43 14.52
N ALA A 177 11.67 0.09 13.24
CA ALA A 177 12.98 0.06 12.58
C ALA A 177 13.69 1.42 12.65
N ALA A 178 12.96 2.52 12.46
CA ALA A 178 13.50 3.88 12.53
C ALA A 178 13.92 4.28 13.96
N CYS A 179 13.28 3.73 15.00
CA CYS A 179 13.68 3.96 16.39
C CYS A 179 14.92 3.13 16.82
N PHE A 180 15.21 2.02 16.14
CA PHE A 180 16.32 1.12 16.47
C PHE A 180 17.52 1.22 15.51
N ALA A 181 17.41 2.03 14.45
CA ALA A 181 18.48 2.33 13.50
C ALA A 181 19.36 3.48 14.02
#